data_AF-A0A4V2A981-F1
#
_entry.id   AF-A0A4V2A981-F1
#
_cell.length_a   1.000
_cell.length_b   1.000
_cell.length_c   1.000
_cell.angle_alpha   90.00
_cell.angle_beta   90.00
_cell.angle_gamma   90.00
#
_symmetry.space_group_name_H-M   'P 1'
#
loop_
_entity.id
_entity.type
_entity.pdbx_description
1 polymer ?
#
loop_
_entity_poly.entity_id
_entity_poly.type
_entity_poly.pdbx_seq_one_letter_code
_entity_poly.pdbx_strand_id
1 'polypeptide(L)'
;MSAALKAYRRQQGINQEEAGKRMGISGSYISRLESGSRDMTPALEKRLAQLIDEGGQLIVEQTEEDAGQVTLFRARHLAASSAALKSNIKDLEAEKHDLEKKYAALKKKFTNASDSYFVSSVRLEAASRSGNIKETMAQNVVQHDSYRTLLKISDVIPELIEIRIKGIEAQIRATKTTLKQQQKAKGMNTGLPFDNLNPLNPPDQKALGDGT
;
A
#
# COMPACT_ATOMS: atom_id res chain seq x y z
N MET A 1 16.89 7.76 -16.05
CA MET A 1 17.00 8.86 -15.06
C MET A 1 17.22 10.25 -15.68
N SER A 2 17.80 10.39 -16.87
CA SER A 2 17.89 11.66 -17.63
C SER A 2 16.55 12.39 -17.82
N ALA A 3 15.45 11.65 -17.90
CA ALA A 3 14.08 12.18 -17.98
C ALA A 3 13.64 12.98 -16.73
N ALA A 4 14.13 12.63 -15.54
CA ALA A 4 13.74 13.29 -14.29
C ALA A 4 14.33 14.70 -14.17
N LEU A 5 15.59 14.87 -14.55
CA LEU A 5 16.27 16.18 -14.60
C LEU A 5 15.56 17.13 -15.57
N LYS A 6 15.22 16.62 -16.75
CA LYS A 6 14.51 17.38 -17.79
C LYS A 6 13.08 17.76 -17.35
N ALA A 7 12.40 16.88 -16.63
CA ALA A 7 11.07 17.14 -16.08
C ALA A 7 11.11 18.22 -14.99
N TYR A 8 12.04 18.10 -14.02
CA TYR A 8 12.27 19.11 -12.99
C TYR A 8 12.53 20.49 -13.58
N ARG A 9 13.45 20.56 -14.54
CA ARG A 9 13.82 21.83 -15.18
C ARG A 9 12.62 22.51 -15.86
N ARG A 10 11.80 21.73 -16.57
CA ARG A 10 10.57 22.23 -17.21
C ARG A 10 9.51 22.66 -16.19
N GLN A 11 9.35 21.92 -15.10
CA GLN A 11 8.42 22.25 -14.02
C GLN A 11 8.80 23.55 -13.32
N GLN A 12 10.10 23.80 -13.14
CA GLN A 12 10.63 25.01 -12.50
C GLN A 12 10.80 26.18 -13.49
N GLY A 13 10.55 25.99 -14.79
CA GLY A 13 10.68 27.03 -15.80
C GLY A 13 12.12 27.52 -16.04
N ILE A 14 13.14 26.78 -15.61
CA ILE A 14 14.55 27.22 -15.71
C ILE A 14 15.25 26.65 -16.95
N ASN A 15 16.29 27.33 -17.44
CA ASN A 15 17.09 26.85 -18.57
C ASN A 15 18.23 25.91 -18.11
N GLN A 16 18.94 25.29 -19.06
CA GLN A 16 20.00 24.31 -18.73
C GLN A 16 21.20 24.94 -18.01
N GLU A 17 21.49 26.21 -18.28
CA GLU A 17 22.59 26.94 -17.66
C GLU A 17 22.29 27.25 -16.20
N GLU A 18 21.06 27.63 -15.91
CA GLU A 18 20.54 27.90 -14.57
C GLU A 18 20.45 26.62 -13.74
N ALA A 19 19.98 25.52 -14.34
CA ALA A 19 20.01 24.20 -13.71
C ALA A 19 21.45 23.76 -13.41
N GLY A 20 22.39 24.04 -14.32
CA GLY A 20 23.81 23.79 -14.11
C GLY A 20 24.36 24.54 -12.90
N LYS A 21 24.08 25.86 -12.81
CA LYS A 21 24.47 26.69 -11.66
C LYS A 21 23.94 26.14 -10.34
N ARG A 22 22.67 25.73 -10.29
CA ARG A 22 22.04 25.13 -9.09
C ARG A 22 22.67 23.78 -8.70
N MET A 23 23.14 23.01 -9.67
CA MET A 23 23.79 21.71 -9.43
C MET A 23 25.33 21.81 -9.26
N GLY A 24 25.91 23.00 -9.44
CA GLY A 24 27.35 23.23 -9.40
C GLY A 24 28.11 22.62 -10.59
N ILE A 25 27.48 22.56 -11.77
CA ILE A 25 28.05 22.02 -13.02
C ILE A 25 27.76 22.94 -14.22
N SER A 26 28.44 22.75 -15.34
CA SER A 26 28.21 23.59 -16.53
C SER A 26 26.89 23.23 -17.24
N GLY A 27 26.24 24.21 -17.89
CA GLY A 27 25.04 23.96 -18.70
C GLY A 27 25.27 22.95 -19.83
N SER A 28 26.47 22.95 -20.41
CA SER A 28 26.88 21.93 -21.40
C SER A 28 26.95 20.52 -20.82
N TYR A 29 27.20 20.37 -19.52
CA TYR A 29 27.16 19.07 -18.82
C TYR A 29 25.71 18.60 -18.63
N ILE A 30 24.80 19.51 -18.26
CA ILE A 30 23.36 19.24 -18.17
C ILE A 30 22.80 18.75 -19.52
N SER A 31 23.18 19.39 -20.62
CA SER A 31 22.76 18.96 -21.97
C SER A 31 23.19 17.52 -22.29
N ARG A 32 24.42 17.13 -21.91
CA ARG A 32 24.93 15.75 -22.07
C ARG A 32 24.17 14.75 -21.20
N LEU A 33 23.81 15.14 -19.98
CA LEU A 33 22.97 14.30 -19.10
C LEU A 33 21.55 14.14 -19.65
N GLU A 34 20.92 15.22 -20.13
CA GLU A 34 19.55 15.19 -20.68
C GLU A 34 19.44 14.43 -22.01
N SER A 35 20.49 14.49 -22.84
CA SER A 35 20.58 13.73 -24.10
C SER A 35 20.96 12.27 -23.91
N GLY A 36 21.41 11.88 -22.71
CA GLY A 36 21.89 10.54 -22.41
C GLY A 36 23.28 10.24 -22.99
N SER A 37 23.99 11.25 -23.50
CA SER A 37 25.37 11.09 -23.97
C SER A 37 26.37 10.89 -22.84
N ARG A 38 25.94 11.12 -21.58
CA ARG A 38 26.72 10.87 -20.38
C ARG A 38 25.79 10.47 -19.25
N ASP A 39 26.18 9.43 -18.51
CA ASP A 39 25.45 9.01 -17.33
C ASP A 39 25.71 9.90 -16.12
N MET A 40 24.69 9.99 -15.27
CA MET A 40 24.74 10.78 -14.06
C MET A 40 25.51 10.01 -12.98
N THR A 41 26.43 10.69 -12.30
CA THR A 41 27.15 10.05 -11.20
C THR A 41 26.26 9.96 -9.97
N PRO A 42 26.46 8.98 -9.07
CA PRO A 42 25.66 8.85 -7.84
C PRO A 42 25.65 10.13 -6.98
N ALA A 43 26.74 10.90 -7.00
CA ALA A 43 26.82 12.18 -6.30
C ALA A 43 25.90 13.26 -6.91
N LEU A 44 25.76 13.29 -8.25
CA LEU A 44 24.85 14.20 -8.94
C LEU A 44 23.39 13.75 -8.82
N GLU A 45 23.13 12.45 -8.77
CA GLU A 45 21.79 11.92 -8.48
C GLU A 45 21.30 12.36 -7.10
N LYS A 46 22.19 12.29 -6.09
CA LYS A 46 21.86 12.77 -4.74
C LYS A 46 21.55 14.27 -4.72
N ARG A 47 22.34 15.08 -5.44
CA ARG A 47 22.07 16.53 -5.56
C ARG A 47 20.77 16.83 -6.29
N LEU A 48 20.44 16.06 -7.32
CA LEU A 48 19.19 16.20 -8.04
C LEU A 48 17.99 15.82 -7.16
N ALA A 49 18.11 14.73 -6.38
CA ALA A 49 17.06 14.32 -5.44
C ALA A 49 16.81 15.41 -4.38
N GLN A 50 17.87 16.02 -3.85
CA GLN A 50 17.78 17.15 -2.92
C GLN A 50 17.05 18.35 -3.55
N LEU A 51 17.40 18.71 -4.79
CA LEU A 51 16.75 19.83 -5.49
C LEU A 51 15.28 19.59 -5.87
N ILE A 52 14.89 18.33 -6.08
CA ILE A 52 13.51 17.95 -6.42
C ILE A 52 12.62 17.95 -5.18
N ASP A 53 13.13 17.55 -4.02
CA ASP A 53 12.39 17.58 -2.76
C ASP A 53 12.15 19.02 -2.24
N GLU A 54 12.93 20.02 -2.70
CA GLU A 54 13.02 21.34 -2.06
C GLU A 54 12.25 22.51 -2.70
N GLY A 55 11.48 22.34 -3.77
CA GLY A 55 10.45 23.33 -4.16
C GLY A 55 10.86 24.82 -4.35
N GLY A 56 12.14 25.19 -4.32
CA GLY A 56 12.63 26.48 -4.84
C GLY A 56 13.01 27.61 -3.86
N GLN A 57 13.48 27.37 -2.64
CA GLN A 57 14.24 28.39 -1.89
C GLN A 57 15.46 27.82 -1.17
N LEU A 58 16.65 28.22 -1.64
CA LEU A 58 17.95 28.03 -0.98
C LEU A 58 18.21 29.26 -0.12
N ILE A 59 18.42 29.04 1.17
CA ILE A 59 19.47 29.51 2.09
C ILE A 59 19.25 28.59 3.31
N VAL A 60 20.25 27.91 3.86
CA VAL A 60 20.89 28.35 5.11
C VAL A 60 22.16 27.51 5.35
N GLU A 61 23.17 28.20 5.85
CA GLU A 61 24.40 27.69 6.43
C GLU A 61 24.13 26.59 7.47
N GLN A 62 24.91 25.52 7.41
CA GLN A 62 24.88 24.44 8.39
C GLN A 62 25.08 24.99 9.82
N THR A 63 23.98 25.24 10.51
CA THR A 63 23.92 25.51 11.95
C THR A 63 23.19 24.36 12.60
N GLU A 64 23.58 24.00 13.83
CA GLU A 64 23.07 22.82 14.55
C GLU A 64 21.54 22.81 14.75
N GLU A 65 20.85 23.94 14.53
CA GLU A 65 19.39 24.07 14.50
C GLU A 65 18.72 23.33 13.31
N ASP A 66 19.42 23.16 12.17
CA ASP A 66 18.88 22.48 10.98
C ASP A 66 18.76 20.95 11.16
N ALA A 67 19.61 20.36 12.00
CA ALA A 67 19.52 18.94 12.34
C ALA A 67 18.18 18.61 13.03
N GLY A 68 17.65 19.55 13.82
CA GLY A 68 16.35 19.45 14.47
C GLY A 68 15.19 19.45 13.47
N GLN A 69 15.22 20.34 12.48
CA GLN A 69 14.15 20.45 11.48
C GLN A 69 14.12 19.26 10.52
N VAL A 70 15.28 18.78 10.06
CA VAL A 70 15.38 17.58 9.21
C VAL A 70 14.88 16.34 9.96
N THR A 71 15.21 16.23 11.25
CA THR A 71 14.73 15.13 12.11
C THR A 71 13.21 15.20 12.31
N LEU A 72 12.67 16.39 12.54
CA LEU A 72 11.23 16.64 12.69
C LEU A 72 10.46 16.32 11.39
N PHE A 73 10.99 16.75 10.24
CA PHE A 73 10.40 16.47 8.93
C PHE A 73 10.38 14.97 8.64
N ARG A 74 11.50 14.27 8.85
CA ARG A 74 11.58 12.81 8.69
C ARG A 74 10.62 12.08 9.63
N ALA A 75 10.50 12.54 10.88
CA ALA A 75 9.55 11.99 11.85
C ALA A 75 8.09 12.19 11.42
N ARG A 76 7.73 13.37 10.92
CA ARG A 76 6.38 13.67 10.37
C ARG A 76 6.08 12.82 9.14
N HIS A 77 7.03 12.72 8.20
CA HIS A 77 6.87 11.92 6.99
C HIS A 77 6.72 10.43 7.31
N LEU A 78 7.51 9.90 8.23
CA LEU A 78 7.38 8.51 8.72
C LEU A 78 6.04 8.28 9.42
N ALA A 79 5.59 9.24 10.24
CA ALA A 79 4.29 9.16 10.90
C ALA A 79 3.14 9.12 9.89
N ALA A 80 3.15 10.03 8.91
CA ALA A 80 2.16 10.09 7.83
C ALA A 80 2.16 8.81 6.98
N SER A 81 3.35 8.31 6.61
CA SER A 81 3.49 7.04 5.89
C SER A 81 2.94 5.86 6.70
N SER A 82 3.26 5.78 7.99
CA SER A 82 2.76 4.70 8.86
C SER A 82 1.23 4.75 9.05
N ALA A 83 0.66 5.96 9.12
CA ALA A 83 -0.79 6.16 9.19
C ALA A 83 -1.48 5.72 7.89
N ALA A 84 -0.90 6.07 6.73
CA ALA A 84 -1.40 5.63 5.43
C ALA A 84 -1.36 4.11 5.28
N LEU A 85 -0.26 3.45 5.69
CA LEU A 85 -0.16 1.99 5.66
C LEU A 85 -1.20 1.31 6.56
N LYS A 86 -1.46 1.87 7.75
CA LYS A 86 -2.51 1.36 8.65
C LYS A 86 -3.90 1.52 8.06
N SER A 87 -4.20 2.66 7.43
CA SER A 87 -5.47 2.86 6.73
C SER A 87 -5.63 1.84 5.61
N ASN A 88 -4.62 1.67 4.76
CA ASN A 88 -4.64 0.70 3.67
C ASN A 88 -4.87 -0.73 4.15
N ILE A 89 -4.25 -1.14 5.27
CA ILE A 89 -4.52 -2.46 5.89
C ILE A 89 -6.00 -2.58 6.27
N LYS A 90 -6.56 -1.56 6.92
CA LYS A 90 -7.97 -1.56 7.34
C LYS A 90 -8.91 -1.65 6.15
N ASP A 91 -8.63 -0.91 5.08
CA ASP A 91 -9.44 -0.90 3.86
C ASP A 91 -9.39 -2.27 3.15
N LEU A 92 -8.20 -2.87 3.05
CA LEU A 92 -8.03 -4.22 2.51
C LEU A 92 -8.71 -5.30 3.37
N GLU A 93 -8.67 -5.17 4.70
CA GLU A 93 -9.37 -6.09 5.62
C GLU A 93 -10.90 -6.00 5.45
N ALA A 94 -11.43 -4.79 5.22
CA ALA A 94 -12.86 -4.61 4.92
C ALA A 94 -13.24 -5.21 3.56
N GLU A 95 -12.46 -4.94 2.50
CA GLU A 95 -12.69 -5.54 1.17
C GLU A 95 -12.66 -7.07 1.23
N LYS A 96 -11.68 -7.64 1.94
CA LYS A 96 -11.56 -9.08 2.16
C LYS A 96 -12.83 -9.64 2.81
N HIS A 97 -13.27 -9.05 3.91
CA HIS A 97 -14.45 -9.51 4.66
C HIS A 97 -15.71 -9.50 3.78
N ASP A 98 -15.91 -8.46 2.96
CA ASP A 98 -17.05 -8.39 2.05
C ASP A 98 -17.01 -9.46 0.97
N LEU A 99 -15.83 -9.77 0.43
CA LEU A 99 -15.64 -10.85 -0.53
C LEU A 99 -15.86 -12.23 0.09
N GLU A 100 -15.37 -12.47 1.31
CA GLU A 100 -15.61 -13.71 2.05
C GLU A 100 -17.11 -13.94 2.29
N LYS A 101 -17.84 -12.89 2.69
CA LYS A 101 -19.29 -12.95 2.86
C LYS A 101 -20.02 -13.30 1.55
N LYS A 102 -19.63 -12.67 0.44
CA LYS A 102 -20.18 -12.97 -0.89
C LYS A 102 -19.88 -14.40 -1.32
N TYR A 103 -18.64 -14.85 -1.14
CA TYR A 103 -18.21 -16.21 -1.47
C TYR A 103 -18.98 -17.26 -0.66
N ALA A 104 -19.11 -17.06 0.66
CA ALA A 104 -19.88 -17.96 1.52
C ALA A 104 -21.36 -18.05 1.10
N ALA A 105 -21.97 -16.91 0.73
CA ALA A 105 -23.34 -16.87 0.24
C ALA A 105 -23.50 -17.62 -1.10
N LEU A 106 -22.57 -17.44 -2.04
CA LEU A 106 -22.57 -18.16 -3.32
C LEU A 106 -22.37 -19.66 -3.12
N LYS A 107 -21.41 -20.05 -2.27
CA LYS A 107 -21.15 -21.45 -1.94
C LYS A 107 -22.37 -22.13 -1.32
N LYS A 108 -23.05 -21.47 -0.38
CA LYS A 108 -24.30 -21.97 0.20
C LYS A 108 -25.39 -22.15 -0.86
N LYS A 109 -25.59 -21.17 -1.75
CA LYS A 109 -26.56 -21.27 -2.85
C LYS A 109 -26.22 -22.41 -3.80
N PHE A 110 -24.94 -22.60 -4.12
CA PHE A 110 -24.45 -23.67 -4.97
C PHE A 110 -24.76 -25.04 -4.35
N THR A 111 -24.39 -25.27 -3.09
CA THR A 111 -24.67 -26.53 -2.40
C THR A 111 -26.16 -26.82 -2.39
N ASN A 112 -27.00 -25.85 -1.99
CA ASN A 112 -28.45 -26.04 -1.97
C ASN A 112 -29.04 -26.39 -3.35
N ALA A 113 -28.57 -25.72 -4.41
CA ALA A 113 -29.02 -25.97 -5.77
C ALA A 113 -28.53 -27.33 -6.28
N SER A 114 -27.29 -27.72 -5.96
CA SER A 114 -26.72 -29.02 -6.29
C SER A 114 -27.49 -30.16 -5.63
N ASP A 115 -27.76 -30.05 -4.32
CA ASP A 115 -28.51 -31.04 -3.56
C ASP A 115 -29.95 -31.16 -4.09
N SER A 116 -30.60 -30.02 -4.37
CA SER A 116 -31.95 -30.00 -4.94
C SER A 116 -32.00 -30.64 -6.32
N TYR A 117 -31.00 -30.37 -7.17
CA TYR A 117 -30.87 -31.00 -8.48
C TYR A 117 -30.71 -32.52 -8.35
N PHE A 118 -29.83 -32.98 -7.45
CA PHE A 118 -29.60 -34.41 -7.24
C PHE A 118 -30.87 -35.12 -6.73
N VAL A 119 -31.50 -34.58 -5.69
CA VAL A 119 -32.71 -35.17 -5.10
C VAL A 119 -33.86 -35.20 -6.11
N SER A 120 -34.09 -34.11 -6.86
CA SER A 120 -35.14 -34.08 -7.88
C SER A 120 -34.85 -35.05 -9.02
N SER A 121 -33.59 -35.24 -9.42
CA SER A 121 -33.21 -36.24 -10.43
C SER A 121 -33.59 -37.66 -9.99
N VAL A 122 -33.24 -38.05 -8.75
CA VAL A 122 -33.58 -39.37 -8.20
C VAL A 122 -35.10 -39.57 -8.10
N ARG A 123 -35.83 -38.54 -7.63
CA ARG A 123 -37.30 -38.59 -7.53
C ARG A 123 -37.99 -38.64 -8.89
N LEU A 124 -37.47 -37.90 -9.86
CA LEU A 124 -37.97 -37.89 -11.23
C LEU A 124 -37.90 -39.29 -11.84
N GLU A 125 -36.78 -40.00 -11.65
CA GLU A 125 -36.64 -41.40 -12.10
C GLU A 125 -37.66 -42.32 -11.44
N ALA A 126 -37.84 -42.22 -10.12
CA ALA A 126 -38.81 -43.04 -9.38
C ALA A 126 -40.26 -42.75 -9.79
N ALA A 127 -40.62 -41.48 -9.96
CA ALA A 127 -41.93 -41.04 -10.42
C ALA A 127 -42.23 -41.53 -11.85
N SER A 128 -41.22 -41.47 -12.72
CA SER A 128 -41.33 -41.95 -14.09
C SER A 128 -41.57 -43.46 -14.15
N ARG A 129 -40.87 -44.24 -13.32
CA ARG A 129 -41.07 -45.70 -13.21
C ARG A 129 -42.45 -46.08 -12.69
N SER A 130 -43.02 -45.28 -11.79
CA SER A 130 -44.36 -45.53 -11.24
C SER A 130 -45.50 -45.01 -12.14
N GLY A 131 -45.19 -44.33 -13.25
CA GLY A 131 -46.19 -43.71 -14.12
C GLY A 131 -46.90 -42.50 -13.50
N ASN A 132 -46.38 -41.93 -12.41
CA ASN A 132 -46.99 -40.78 -11.75
C ASN A 132 -46.63 -39.47 -12.47
N ILE A 133 -47.40 -39.15 -13.52
CA ILE A 133 -47.16 -38.00 -14.39
C ILE A 133 -47.11 -36.67 -13.61
N LYS A 134 -47.98 -36.48 -12.61
CA LYS A 134 -48.02 -35.23 -11.82
C LYS A 134 -46.71 -35.03 -11.06
N GLU A 135 -46.23 -36.08 -10.40
CA GLU A 135 -44.96 -36.04 -9.66
C GLU A 135 -43.77 -35.86 -10.63
N THR A 136 -43.77 -36.54 -11.77
CA THR A 136 -42.74 -36.38 -12.81
C THR A 136 -42.64 -34.93 -13.27
N MET A 137 -43.78 -34.27 -13.56
CA MET A 137 -43.79 -32.86 -13.96
C MET A 137 -43.27 -31.95 -12.83
N ALA A 138 -43.70 -32.19 -11.59
CA ALA A 138 -43.23 -31.41 -10.45
C ALA A 138 -41.71 -31.51 -10.26
N GLN A 139 -41.15 -32.73 -10.31
CA GLN A 139 -39.71 -32.93 -10.15
C GLN A 139 -38.89 -32.36 -11.32
N ASN A 140 -39.42 -32.39 -12.55
CA ASN A 140 -38.79 -31.73 -13.70
C ASN A 140 -38.65 -30.21 -13.49
N VAL A 141 -39.68 -29.54 -12.96
CA VAL A 141 -39.61 -28.10 -12.68
C VAL A 141 -38.52 -27.80 -11.65
N VAL A 142 -38.48 -28.57 -10.54
CA VAL A 142 -37.46 -28.41 -9.50
C VAL A 142 -36.05 -28.64 -10.04
N GLN A 143 -35.87 -29.69 -10.85
CA GLN A 143 -34.58 -30.01 -11.47
C GLN A 143 -34.11 -28.87 -12.38
N HIS A 144 -34.99 -28.37 -13.24
CA HIS A 144 -34.69 -27.30 -14.17
C HIS A 144 -34.36 -25.97 -13.47
N ASP A 145 -35.11 -25.61 -12.42
CA ASP A 145 -34.84 -24.39 -11.63
C ASP A 145 -33.51 -24.49 -10.86
N SER A 146 -33.20 -25.67 -10.33
CA SER A 146 -31.92 -25.96 -9.67
C SER A 146 -30.77 -25.82 -10.68
N TYR A 147 -30.91 -26.41 -11.87
CA TYR A 147 -29.92 -26.31 -12.94
C TYR A 147 -29.69 -24.87 -13.40
N ARG A 148 -30.76 -24.09 -13.59
CA ARG A 148 -30.65 -22.65 -13.90
C ARG A 148 -29.90 -21.87 -12.84
N THR A 149 -30.10 -22.21 -11.56
CA THR A 149 -29.39 -21.58 -10.45
C THR A 149 -27.90 -21.92 -10.49
N LEU A 150 -27.56 -23.19 -10.76
CA LEU A 150 -26.17 -23.62 -10.91
C LEU A 150 -25.47 -22.89 -12.06
N LEU A 151 -26.13 -22.75 -13.22
CA LEU A 151 -25.58 -22.00 -14.37
C LEU A 151 -25.30 -20.52 -14.02
N LYS A 152 -26.24 -19.84 -13.36
CA LYS A 152 -26.04 -18.45 -12.93
C LYS A 152 -24.88 -18.31 -11.94
N ILE A 153 -24.63 -19.33 -11.12
CA ILE A 153 -23.50 -19.33 -10.18
C ILE A 153 -22.19 -19.61 -10.91
N SER A 154 -22.17 -20.53 -11.89
CA SER A 154 -20.97 -20.80 -12.69
C SER A 154 -20.53 -19.59 -13.52
N ASP A 155 -21.47 -18.74 -13.95
CA ASP A 155 -21.16 -17.47 -14.60
C ASP A 155 -20.42 -16.50 -13.66
N VAL A 156 -20.70 -16.59 -12.36
CA VAL A 156 -20.01 -15.81 -11.32
C VAL A 156 -18.86 -16.65 -10.78
N ILE A 157 -17.82 -16.83 -11.60
CA ILE A 157 -16.64 -17.70 -11.37
C ILE A 157 -16.16 -17.64 -9.90
N PRO A 158 -16.59 -18.55 -9.01
CA PRO A 158 -16.29 -18.48 -7.58
C PRO A 158 -14.80 -18.57 -7.29
N GLU A 159 -14.05 -19.23 -8.19
CA GLU A 159 -12.60 -19.36 -8.17
C GLU A 159 -11.92 -17.99 -8.27
N LEU A 160 -12.48 -17.03 -9.04
CA LEU A 160 -11.93 -15.68 -9.13
C LEU A 160 -12.08 -14.91 -7.82
N ILE A 161 -13.20 -15.10 -7.11
CA ILE A 161 -13.41 -14.49 -5.80
C ILE A 161 -12.39 -15.04 -4.79
N GLU A 162 -12.16 -16.36 -4.79
CA GLU A 162 -11.17 -17.00 -3.93
C GLU A 162 -9.74 -16.53 -4.24
N ILE A 163 -9.38 -16.42 -5.53
CA ILE A 163 -8.09 -15.88 -5.98
C ILE A 163 -7.93 -14.43 -5.50
N ARG A 164 -8.97 -13.60 -5.61
CA ARG A 164 -8.94 -12.21 -5.14
C ARG A 164 -8.73 -12.12 -3.63
N ILE A 165 -9.42 -12.95 -2.84
CA ILE A 165 -9.24 -13.03 -1.38
C ILE A 165 -7.78 -13.35 -1.05
N LYS A 166 -7.20 -14.40 -1.67
CA LYS A 166 -5.79 -14.78 -1.47
C LYS A 166 -4.82 -13.66 -1.86
N GLY A 167 -5.12 -12.92 -2.94
CA GLY A 167 -4.37 -11.75 -3.37
C GLY A 167 -4.37 -10.64 -2.33
N ILE A 168 -5.54 -10.30 -1.76
CA ILE A 168 -5.67 -9.30 -0.70
C ILE A 168 -4.89 -9.72 0.56
N GLU A 169 -4.96 -11.00 0.95
CA GLU A 169 -4.16 -11.51 2.08
C GLU A 169 -2.66 -11.35 1.87
N ALA A 170 -2.17 -11.60 0.66
CA ALA A 170 -0.77 -11.37 0.31
C ALA A 170 -0.41 -9.88 0.41
N GLN A 171 -1.27 -8.98 -0.07
CA GLN A 171 -1.08 -7.53 0.05
C GLN A 171 -1.04 -7.08 1.52
N ILE A 172 -1.98 -7.52 2.34
CA ILE A 172 -2.01 -7.21 3.79
C ILE A 172 -0.71 -7.68 4.46
N ARG A 173 -0.22 -8.89 4.16
CA ARG A 173 1.05 -9.40 4.71
C ARG A 173 2.24 -8.55 4.28
N ALA A 174 2.29 -8.13 3.02
CA ALA A 174 3.35 -7.26 2.51
C ALA A 174 3.32 -5.89 3.23
N THR A 175 2.16 -5.25 3.32
CA THR A 175 1.99 -3.95 4.00
C THR A 175 2.33 -4.02 5.49
N LYS A 176 1.93 -5.10 6.19
CA LYS A 176 2.31 -5.35 7.60
C LYS A 176 3.83 -5.51 7.76
N THR A 177 4.49 -6.16 6.81
CA THR A 177 5.97 -6.29 6.81
C THR A 177 6.64 -4.92 6.64
N THR A 178 6.19 -4.10 5.69
CA THR A 178 6.71 -2.73 5.50
C THR A 178 6.51 -1.88 6.76
N LEU A 179 5.34 -1.95 7.39
CA LEU A 179 5.07 -1.22 8.63
C LEU A 179 6.01 -1.65 9.77
N LYS A 180 6.26 -2.96 9.93
CA LYS A 180 7.23 -3.47 10.91
C LYS A 180 8.66 -3.00 10.63
N GLN A 181 9.07 -2.96 9.36
CA GLN A 181 10.38 -2.43 8.96
C GLN A 181 10.51 -0.94 9.30
N GLN A 182 9.48 -0.14 9.03
CA GLN A 182 9.44 1.28 9.41
C GLN A 182 9.52 1.47 10.94
N GLN A 183 8.81 0.65 11.71
CA GLN A 183 8.86 0.69 13.18
C GLN A 183 10.23 0.29 13.72
N LYS A 184 10.86 -0.75 13.17
CA LYS A 184 12.21 -1.18 13.54
C LYS A 184 13.25 -0.10 13.21
N ALA A 185 13.13 0.55 12.06
CA ALA A 185 13.99 1.69 11.69
C ALA A 185 13.82 2.89 12.66
N LYS A 186 12.62 3.08 13.21
CA LYS A 186 12.36 4.10 14.24
C LYS A 186 13.01 3.74 15.58
N GLY A 187 13.04 2.46 15.96
CA GLY A 187 13.65 1.99 17.21
C GLY A 187 15.17 1.75 17.15
N MET A 188 15.74 1.52 15.97
CA MET A 188 17.19 1.32 15.80
C MET A 188 18.00 2.63 15.78
N ASN A 189 17.35 3.79 15.86
CA ASN A 189 18.01 5.10 15.78
C ASN A 189 18.04 5.88 17.11
N THR A 190 17.76 5.24 18.26
CA THR A 190 17.85 5.88 19.58
C THR A 190 19.03 5.38 20.42
N GLY A 191 20.14 5.00 19.76
CA GLY A 191 21.44 4.88 20.44
C GLY A 191 21.96 6.19 21.04
N LEU A 192 21.20 7.28 20.93
CA LEU A 192 21.34 8.48 21.74
C LEU A 192 20.15 8.57 22.71
N PRO A 193 20.40 8.70 24.03
CA PRO A 193 19.36 8.91 25.01
C PRO A 193 18.71 10.28 24.75
N PHE A 194 17.50 10.28 24.20
CA PHE A 194 16.71 11.50 23.99
C PHE A 194 16.00 11.98 25.28
N ASP A 195 16.23 11.33 26.42
CA ASP A 195 15.59 11.66 27.70
C ASP A 195 16.08 12.97 28.34
N ASN A 196 16.93 13.77 27.68
CA ASN A 196 17.51 14.98 28.30
C ASN A 196 17.49 16.25 27.44
N LEU A 197 16.54 16.38 26.51
CA LEU A 197 16.30 17.64 25.78
C LEU A 197 14.92 18.23 26.10
N ASN A 198 14.59 18.32 27.39
CA ASN A 198 13.62 19.30 27.85
C ASN A 198 14.40 20.56 28.24
N PRO A 199 14.52 21.60 27.38
CA PRO A 199 15.30 22.81 27.65
C PRO A 199 14.71 23.70 28.77
N LEU A 200 13.71 23.21 29.49
CA LEU A 200 12.99 23.92 30.55
C LEU A 200 13.27 23.39 31.96
N ASN A 201 14.13 22.39 32.15
CA ASN A 201 14.63 22.05 33.48
C ASN A 201 15.96 22.76 33.72
N PRO A 202 16.01 23.83 34.54
CA PRO A 202 17.27 24.39 34.98
C PRO A 202 18.06 23.32 35.74
N PRO A 203 19.40 23.28 35.63
CA PRO A 203 20.22 22.35 36.36
C PRO A 203 20.00 22.53 37.87
N ASP A 204 19.77 21.41 38.56
CA ASP A 204 19.68 21.37 40.02
C ASP A 204 20.95 21.96 40.65
N GLN A 205 20.87 23.20 41.10
CA GLN A 205 21.87 23.86 41.93
C GLN A 205 21.74 23.35 43.37
N LYS A 206 22.13 22.09 43.63
CA LYS A 206 22.30 21.59 45.00
C LYS A 206 23.52 20.71 45.10
N ALA A 207 24.66 21.31 45.44
CA ALA A 207 25.67 20.78 46.37
C ALA A 207 26.90 21.70 46.42
N LEU A 208 26.75 22.87 47.02
CA LEU A 208 27.85 23.59 47.67
C LEU A 208 27.34 23.89 49.08
N GLY A 209 27.62 22.96 49.98
CA GLY A 209 27.28 23.04 51.39
C GLY A 209 28.52 22.68 52.20
N ASP A 210 29.26 23.74 52.53
CA ASP A 210 30.10 23.98 53.70
C ASP A 210 30.76 22.80 54.41
N GLY A 211 32.09 22.80 54.32
CA GLY A 211 32.94 22.29 55.38
C GLY A 211 33.13 23.36 56.46
N THR A 212 32.79 23.00 57.69
CA THR A 212 33.39 23.49 58.94
C THR A 212 33.37 22.36 59.95
#